data_AF-A0A117IMB6-F1
#
_entry.id   AF-A0A117IMB6-F1
#
_cell.length_a   1.000
_cell.length_b   1.000
_cell.length_c   1.000
_cell.angle_alpha   90.00
_cell.angle_beta   90.00
_cell.angle_gamma   90.00
#
_symmetry.space_group_name_H-M   'P 1'
#
loop_
_entity.id
_entity.type
_entity.pdbx_description
1 polymer ?
#
loop_
_entity_poly.entity_id
_entity_poly.type
_entity_poly.pdbx_seq_one_letter_code
_entity_poly.pdbx_strand_id
1 'polypeptide(L)'
;MSVTDDTEDIDEIGAEFTAEVEAPHTEPATVTVRRVLLVWDAPNLDMGLGSILGGRPTAAHRPRFDALGRWLLARTADLSREAGPDQGVSLEPEATVFTNIAPGSADVVRPWVEALRNVGFAVFAKPKIDEDSDVDGDMLRHIELRQREGLAGLLVASADGQAFRRPLEEIADTGIPVYVLGFREHASWALASDTLEFVDLEDIPGVFREPLPRIGLDSLPEEGAWLQPFRPLSSLLTSRV
;
A
#
# COMPACT_ATOMS: atom_id res chain seq x y z
N MET A 1 61.60 -12.72 81.75
CA MET A 1 60.76 -11.52 81.97
C MET A 1 61.72 -10.35 82.06
N SER A 2 61.76 -9.35 81.20
CA SER A 2 60.98 -8.96 80.02
C SER A 2 62.00 -8.37 79.05
N VAL A 3 61.93 -8.74 77.77
CA VAL A 3 62.89 -8.31 76.74
C VAL A 3 62.28 -7.16 75.93
N THR A 4 63.16 -6.24 75.58
CA THR A 4 63.14 -5.15 74.59
C THR A 4 62.52 -5.57 73.24
N ASP A 5 62.11 -4.71 72.31
CA ASP A 5 62.80 -3.67 71.53
C ASP A 5 61.72 -3.10 70.57
N ASP A 6 61.57 -1.80 70.43
CA ASP A 6 62.15 -0.91 69.39
C ASP A 6 61.36 -0.80 68.06
N THR A 7 60.98 0.46 67.80
CA THR A 7 60.93 1.26 66.55
C THR A 7 60.32 0.75 65.24
N GLU A 8 59.40 1.60 64.74
CA GLU A 8 59.21 2.11 63.36
C GLU A 8 59.02 1.12 62.19
N ASP A 9 57.87 1.21 61.48
CA ASP A 9 57.84 1.69 60.08
C ASP A 9 56.46 1.52 59.38
N ILE A 10 56.09 2.58 58.64
CA ILE A 10 55.63 2.67 57.24
C ILE A 10 54.31 2.00 56.79
N ASP A 11 53.52 2.86 56.16
CA ASP A 11 52.48 2.74 55.12
C ASP A 11 52.05 1.36 54.55
N GLU A 12 50.74 1.34 54.27
CA GLU A 12 50.12 0.96 52.98
C GLU A 12 49.31 -0.36 52.90
N ILE A 13 48.20 -0.21 52.15
CA ILE A 13 47.43 -1.18 51.35
C ILE A 13 46.31 -1.98 52.01
N GLY A 14 45.08 -1.71 51.56
CA GLY A 14 43.94 -2.62 51.70
C GLY A 14 42.60 -2.06 51.21
N ALA A 15 42.56 -1.38 50.05
CA ALA A 15 41.29 -1.04 49.41
C ALA A 15 40.64 -2.31 48.86
N GLU A 16 39.52 -2.74 49.46
CA GLU A 16 38.74 -3.88 49.02
C GLU A 16 38.12 -3.59 47.64
N PHE A 17 38.61 -4.31 46.63
CA PHE A 17 38.08 -4.31 45.28
C PHE A 17 36.92 -5.31 45.22
N THR A 18 35.69 -4.85 45.47
CA THR A 18 34.50 -5.62 45.10
C THR A 18 34.30 -5.51 43.59
N ALA A 19 34.78 -6.51 42.85
CA ALA A 19 34.47 -6.65 41.44
C ALA A 19 32.99 -7.05 41.29
N GLU A 20 32.12 -6.07 41.03
CA GLU A 20 30.81 -6.33 40.43
C GLU A 20 31.04 -7.01 39.07
N VAL A 21 30.61 -8.26 38.97
CA VAL A 21 30.53 -8.97 37.70
C VAL A 21 29.42 -8.31 36.90
N GLU A 22 29.80 -7.35 36.06
CA GLU A 22 28.91 -6.68 35.13
C GLU A 22 28.34 -7.73 34.17
N ALA A 23 27.08 -8.08 34.36
CA ALA A 23 26.35 -8.93 33.43
C ALA A 23 26.40 -8.25 32.05
N PRO A 24 26.60 -9.00 30.94
CA PRO A 24 26.65 -8.41 29.62
C PRO A 24 25.35 -7.66 29.36
N HIS A 25 25.45 -6.34 29.24
CA HIS A 25 24.37 -5.48 28.78
C HIS A 25 24.09 -5.88 27.33
N THR A 26 23.11 -6.76 27.14
CA THR A 26 22.58 -7.04 25.82
C THR A 26 21.74 -5.84 25.44
N GLU A 27 22.34 -4.90 24.69
CA GLU A 27 21.58 -3.83 24.05
C GLU A 27 20.45 -4.47 23.22
N PRO A 28 19.19 -4.04 23.36
CA PRO A 28 18.11 -4.59 22.56
C PRO A 28 18.44 -4.32 21.08
N ALA A 29 18.54 -5.38 20.29
CA ALA A 29 18.76 -5.27 18.85
C ALA A 29 17.68 -4.33 18.27
N THR A 30 18.11 -3.20 17.71
CA THR A 30 17.20 -2.21 17.13
C THR A 30 16.58 -2.79 15.87
N VAL A 31 15.28 -3.09 15.93
CA VAL A 31 14.53 -3.58 14.77
C VAL A 31 14.29 -2.41 13.81
N THR A 32 14.87 -2.50 12.62
CA THR A 32 14.61 -1.59 11.50
C THR A 32 13.25 -1.94 10.88
N VAL A 33 12.31 -1.00 10.89
CA VAL A 33 11.01 -1.19 10.25
C VAL A 33 11.07 -0.74 8.79
N ARG A 34 10.67 -1.61 7.86
CA ARG A 34 10.42 -1.26 6.46
C ARG A 34 8.96 -1.48 6.12
N ARG A 35 8.48 -0.80 5.07
CA ARG A 35 7.06 -0.75 4.74
C ARG A 35 6.72 -1.50 3.46
N VAL A 36 5.59 -2.21 3.48
CA VAL A 36 4.91 -2.69 2.27
C VAL A 36 3.72 -1.76 2.07
N LEU A 37 3.85 -0.85 1.10
CA LEU A 37 2.93 0.27 0.93
C LEU A 37 1.87 -0.05 -0.13
N LEU A 38 0.60 0.15 0.20
CA LEU A 38 -0.52 0.21 -0.73
C LEU A 38 -0.98 1.66 -0.91
N VAL A 39 -0.98 2.14 -2.14
CA VAL A 39 -1.52 3.44 -2.55
C VAL A 39 -2.73 3.18 -3.44
N TRP A 40 -3.90 3.72 -3.06
CA TRP A 40 -5.15 3.51 -3.78
C TRP A 40 -5.68 4.81 -4.38
N ASP A 41 -5.81 4.85 -5.70
CA ASP A 41 -6.39 5.94 -6.48
C ASP A 41 -7.91 5.75 -6.62
N ALA A 42 -8.69 6.32 -5.69
CA ALA A 42 -10.14 6.12 -5.69
C ALA A 42 -10.82 6.67 -6.96
N PRO A 43 -10.50 7.88 -7.46
CA PRO A 43 -11.08 8.38 -8.70
C PRO A 43 -10.82 7.47 -9.90
N ASN A 44 -9.59 7.01 -10.11
CA ASN A 44 -9.24 6.19 -11.26
C ASN A 44 -9.93 4.82 -11.22
N LEU A 45 -9.96 4.19 -10.04
CA LEU A 45 -10.56 2.87 -9.84
C LEU A 45 -12.08 2.91 -9.95
N ASP A 46 -12.74 3.95 -9.43
CA ASP A 46 -14.18 4.14 -9.60
C ASP A 46 -14.54 4.37 -11.09
N MET A 47 -13.69 5.06 -11.85
CA MET A 47 -13.88 5.25 -13.30
C MET A 47 -13.71 3.94 -14.08
N GLY A 48 -12.65 3.17 -13.81
CA GLY A 48 -12.43 1.87 -14.45
C GLY A 48 -13.57 0.88 -14.16
N LEU A 49 -13.99 0.80 -12.89
CA LEU A 49 -15.13 -0.03 -12.50
C LEU A 49 -16.42 0.44 -13.19
N GLY A 50 -16.63 1.76 -13.29
CA GLY A 50 -17.80 2.30 -13.96
C GLY A 50 -17.84 1.98 -15.47
N SER A 51 -16.68 1.89 -16.12
CA SER A 51 -16.57 1.45 -17.51
C SER A 51 -17.00 -0.01 -17.68
N ILE A 52 -16.57 -0.90 -16.79
CA ILE A 52 -16.95 -2.33 -16.81
C ILE A 52 -18.44 -2.52 -16.56
N LEU A 53 -19.01 -1.75 -15.63
CA LEU A 53 -20.43 -1.84 -15.28
C LEU A 53 -21.37 -1.12 -16.26
N GLY A 54 -20.84 -0.30 -17.17
CA GLY A 54 -21.65 0.57 -18.03
C GLY A 54 -22.32 1.73 -17.31
N GLY A 55 -21.84 2.12 -16.12
CA GLY A 55 -22.51 3.12 -15.31
C GLY A 55 -21.84 3.31 -13.96
N ARG A 56 -22.41 4.18 -13.11
CA ARG A 56 -21.82 4.44 -11.80
C ARG A 56 -21.88 3.19 -10.90
N PRO A 57 -20.77 2.79 -10.25
CA PRO A 57 -20.77 1.62 -9.38
C PRO A 57 -21.78 1.72 -8.24
N THR A 58 -22.62 0.69 -8.09
CA THR A 58 -23.47 0.51 -6.90
C THR A 58 -22.65 -0.06 -5.75
N ALA A 59 -23.14 0.06 -4.51
CA ALA A 59 -22.45 -0.48 -3.34
C ALA A 59 -22.20 -2.01 -3.40
N ALA A 60 -22.96 -2.73 -4.22
CA ALA A 60 -22.79 -4.18 -4.42
C ALA A 60 -21.51 -4.52 -5.20
N HIS A 61 -21.16 -3.69 -6.19
CA HIS A 61 -20.03 -3.91 -7.08
C HIS A 61 -18.77 -3.17 -6.64
N ARG A 62 -18.80 -2.42 -5.54
CA ARG A 62 -17.60 -1.75 -5.03
C ARG A 62 -16.65 -2.74 -4.34
N PRO A 63 -15.33 -2.53 -4.48
CA PRO A 63 -14.35 -3.38 -3.83
C PRO A 63 -14.47 -3.32 -2.31
N ARG A 64 -14.33 -4.46 -1.68
CA ARG A 64 -14.31 -4.63 -0.22
C ARG A 64 -12.91 -4.37 0.33
N PHE A 65 -12.72 -3.20 0.93
CA PHE A 65 -11.45 -2.81 1.53
C PHE A 65 -11.00 -3.72 2.68
N ASP A 66 -11.93 -4.39 3.37
CA ASP A 66 -11.56 -5.39 4.38
C ASP A 66 -10.87 -6.62 3.77
N ALA A 67 -11.30 -7.05 2.58
CA ALA A 67 -10.68 -8.14 1.85
C ALA A 67 -9.32 -7.71 1.26
N LEU A 68 -9.25 -6.52 0.69
CA LEU A 68 -8.00 -5.93 0.20
C LEU A 68 -6.97 -5.78 1.33
N GLY A 69 -7.38 -5.31 2.51
CA GLY A 69 -6.52 -5.20 3.68
C GLY A 69 -5.95 -6.55 4.11
N ARG A 70 -6.79 -7.60 4.19
CA ARG A 70 -6.30 -8.97 4.48
C ARG A 70 -5.33 -9.49 3.43
N TRP A 71 -5.57 -9.18 2.16
CA TRP A 71 -4.67 -9.56 1.09
C TRP A 71 -3.31 -8.83 1.19
N LEU A 72 -3.30 -7.53 1.51
CA LEU A 72 -2.07 -6.79 1.79
C LEU A 72 -1.28 -7.41 2.94
N LEU A 73 -1.95 -7.76 4.06
CA LEU A 73 -1.31 -8.46 5.19
C LEU A 73 -0.64 -9.76 4.75
N ALA A 74 -1.31 -10.55 3.91
CA ALA A 74 -0.77 -11.79 3.38
C ALA A 74 0.46 -11.53 2.49
N ARG A 75 0.41 -10.55 1.59
CA ARG A 75 1.55 -10.18 0.74
C ARG A 75 2.74 -9.70 1.56
N THR A 76 2.51 -8.88 2.60
CA THR A 76 3.58 -8.45 3.53
C THR A 76 4.21 -9.65 4.22
N ALA A 77 3.41 -10.64 4.64
CA ALA A 77 3.92 -11.87 5.26
C ALA A 77 4.72 -12.73 4.27
N ASP A 78 4.34 -12.78 2.98
CA ASP A 78 5.11 -13.44 1.93
C ASP A 78 6.48 -12.78 1.73
N LEU A 79 6.49 -11.46 1.53
CA LEU A 79 7.73 -10.69 1.37
C LEU A 79 8.65 -10.82 2.58
N SER A 80 8.08 -10.85 3.80
CA SER A 80 8.87 -11.07 5.01
C SER A 80 9.51 -12.45 5.07
N ARG A 81 8.88 -13.48 4.48
CA ARG A 81 9.46 -14.84 4.39
C ARG A 81 10.54 -14.90 3.33
N GLU A 82 10.33 -14.25 2.18
CA GLU A 82 11.29 -14.19 1.07
C GLU A 82 12.58 -13.44 1.44
N ALA A 83 12.48 -12.38 2.25
CA ALA A 83 13.62 -11.62 2.75
C ALA A 83 14.54 -12.43 3.70
N GLY A 84 14.08 -13.59 4.19
CA GLY A 84 14.82 -14.43 5.12
C GLY A 84 14.80 -13.90 6.57
N PRO A 85 15.24 -14.72 7.55
CA PRO A 85 15.20 -14.39 8.97
C PRO A 85 16.28 -13.39 9.42
N ASP A 86 16.70 -12.47 8.54
CA ASP A 86 17.84 -11.59 8.83
C ASP A 86 17.58 -10.65 10.02
N GLN A 87 18.62 -10.47 10.83
CA GLN A 87 18.56 -10.07 12.24
C GLN A 87 18.13 -8.60 12.41
N GLY A 88 16.82 -8.38 12.59
CA GLY A 88 16.31 -7.09 13.03
C GLY A 88 15.68 -6.23 11.94
N VAL A 89 15.08 -6.81 10.91
CA VAL A 89 14.19 -6.08 9.99
C VAL A 89 12.76 -6.58 10.13
N SER A 90 11.81 -5.68 10.40
CA SER A 90 10.36 -5.98 10.43
C SER A 90 9.67 -5.31 9.24
N LEU A 91 8.80 -6.06 8.56
CA LEU A 91 7.96 -5.51 7.49
C LEU A 91 6.57 -5.16 8.02
N GLU A 92 6.19 -3.89 7.86
CA GLU A 92 4.89 -3.40 8.27
C GLU A 92 4.03 -3.01 7.05
N PRO A 93 2.76 -3.46 7.00
CA PRO A 93 1.83 -3.04 5.96
C PRO A 93 1.35 -1.62 6.22
N GLU A 94 1.32 -0.78 5.18
CA GLU A 94 0.74 0.55 5.22
C GLU A 94 -0.19 0.72 4.03
N ALA A 95 -1.38 1.31 4.23
CA ALA A 95 -2.35 1.50 3.15
C ALA A 95 -3.00 2.88 3.21
N THR A 96 -3.00 3.59 2.08
CA THR A 96 -3.56 4.93 1.96
C THR A 96 -4.49 5.04 0.75
N VAL A 97 -5.72 5.49 0.98
CA VAL A 97 -6.69 5.83 -0.06
C VAL A 97 -6.63 7.31 -0.38
N PHE A 98 -6.39 7.63 -1.65
CA PHE A 98 -6.39 8.98 -2.19
C PHE A 98 -7.73 9.25 -2.87
N THR A 99 -8.34 10.38 -2.57
CA THR A 99 -9.66 10.73 -3.08
C THR A 99 -9.83 12.24 -3.23
N ASN A 100 -10.71 12.62 -4.16
CA ASN A 100 -11.15 13.99 -4.31
C ASN A 100 -12.51 14.22 -3.67
N ILE A 101 -12.67 15.33 -2.95
CA ILE A 101 -13.93 15.75 -2.35
C ILE A 101 -14.49 16.92 -3.14
N ALA A 102 -15.60 16.68 -3.85
CA ALA A 102 -16.31 17.75 -4.55
C ALA A 102 -17.00 18.69 -3.53
N PRO A 103 -17.07 20.01 -3.82
CA PRO A 103 -17.82 20.96 -2.98
C PRO A 103 -19.25 20.47 -2.71
N GLY A 104 -19.68 20.50 -1.45
CA GLY A 104 -21.01 20.05 -1.04
C GLY A 104 -21.20 18.52 -0.91
N SER A 105 -20.18 17.71 -1.18
CA SER A 105 -20.28 16.23 -1.07
C SER A 105 -19.80 15.66 0.27
N ALA A 106 -19.28 16.50 1.18
CA ALA A 106 -18.60 16.06 2.39
C ALA A 106 -19.45 15.12 3.26
N ASP A 107 -20.73 15.44 3.48
CA ASP A 107 -21.61 14.61 4.32
C ASP A 107 -21.96 13.26 3.67
N VAL A 108 -21.95 13.19 2.34
CA VAL A 108 -22.17 11.94 1.59
C VAL A 108 -20.95 11.04 1.66
N VAL A 109 -19.75 11.62 1.63
CA VAL A 109 -18.48 10.87 1.58
C VAL A 109 -17.98 10.50 2.99
N ARG A 110 -18.36 11.25 4.02
CA ARG A 110 -17.94 11.04 5.41
C ARG A 110 -18.10 9.59 5.91
N PRO A 111 -19.25 8.91 5.76
CA PRO A 111 -19.40 7.54 6.25
C PRO A 111 -18.44 6.55 5.59
N TRP A 112 -18.13 6.76 4.30
CA TRP A 112 -17.16 5.92 3.58
C TRP A 112 -15.73 6.16 4.06
N VAL A 113 -15.34 7.41 4.31
CA VAL A 113 -14.03 7.75 4.90
C VAL A 113 -13.88 7.15 6.30
N GLU A 114 -14.92 7.25 7.13
CA GLU A 114 -14.92 6.66 8.47
C GLU A 114 -14.81 5.13 8.40
N ALA A 115 -15.52 4.48 7.47
CA ALA A 115 -15.41 3.04 7.26
C ALA A 115 -14.00 2.61 6.85
N LEU A 116 -13.34 3.32 5.92
CA LEU A 116 -11.95 3.03 5.53
C LEU A 116 -10.99 3.13 6.71
N ARG A 117 -11.13 4.20 7.51
CA ARG A 117 -10.30 4.41 8.70
C ARG A 117 -10.53 3.35 9.77
N ASN A 118 -11.76 2.88 9.94
CA ASN A 118 -12.08 1.78 10.85
C ASN A 118 -11.49 0.44 10.40
N VAL A 119 -11.28 0.23 9.09
CA VAL A 119 -10.57 -0.94 8.56
C VAL A 119 -9.05 -0.83 8.79
N GLY A 120 -8.52 0.39 8.92
CA GLY A 120 -7.09 0.65 9.13
C GLY A 120 -6.40 1.35 7.97
N PHE A 121 -7.15 1.83 6.96
CA PHE A 121 -6.60 2.63 5.87
C PHE A 121 -6.46 4.09 6.30
N ALA A 122 -5.33 4.70 5.96
CA ALA A 122 -5.21 6.15 5.91
C ALA A 122 -6.04 6.69 4.75
N VAL A 123 -6.53 7.93 4.87
CA VAL A 123 -7.29 8.59 3.80
C VAL A 123 -6.70 9.97 3.56
N PHE A 124 -6.22 10.20 2.33
CA PHE A 124 -5.86 11.51 1.82
C PHE A 124 -7.03 12.05 1.01
N ALA A 125 -7.65 13.13 1.49
CA ALA A 125 -8.82 13.74 0.88
C ALA A 125 -8.46 15.15 0.37
N LYS A 126 -8.42 15.32 -0.95
CA LYS A 126 -8.10 16.60 -1.62
C LYS A 126 -9.37 17.28 -2.13
N PRO A 127 -9.65 18.55 -1.78
CA PRO A 127 -10.76 19.28 -2.39
C PRO A 127 -10.62 19.32 -3.92
N LYS A 128 -11.70 19.03 -4.66
CA LYS A 128 -11.73 19.20 -6.12
C LYS A 128 -12.12 20.64 -6.44
N ILE A 129 -11.13 21.51 -6.62
CA ILE A 129 -11.33 22.95 -6.84
C ILE A 129 -11.55 23.23 -8.34
N ASP A 130 -10.81 22.52 -9.19
CA ASP A 130 -10.85 22.62 -10.65
C ASP A 130 -10.64 21.24 -11.31
N GLU A 131 -10.54 21.21 -12.64
CA GLU A 131 -10.32 19.98 -13.42
C GLU A 131 -8.91 19.42 -13.24
N ASP A 132 -7.92 20.26 -12.91
CA ASP A 132 -6.52 19.90 -12.69
C ASP A 132 -6.24 19.47 -11.23
N SER A 133 -7.28 19.42 -10.39
CA SER A 133 -7.19 18.99 -8.99
C SER A 133 -7.11 17.46 -8.85
N ASP A 134 -6.23 16.79 -9.60
CA ASP A 134 -5.96 15.36 -9.49
C ASP A 134 -5.22 15.01 -8.17
N VAL A 135 -4.98 13.73 -7.90
CA VAL A 135 -4.26 13.26 -6.69
C VAL A 135 -2.92 12.60 -7.03
N ASP A 136 -2.53 12.57 -8.30
CA ASP A 136 -1.39 11.77 -8.77
C ASP A 136 -0.08 12.28 -8.18
N GLY A 137 0.13 13.59 -8.19
CA GLY A 137 1.29 14.21 -7.55
C GLY A 137 1.34 14.01 -6.03
N ASP A 138 0.18 13.91 -5.37
CA ASP A 138 0.10 13.62 -3.94
C ASP A 138 0.48 12.16 -3.64
N MET A 139 0.04 11.23 -4.49
CA MET A 139 0.41 9.82 -4.41
C MET A 139 1.92 9.62 -4.62
N LEU A 140 2.49 10.22 -5.66
CA LEU A 140 3.93 10.11 -5.93
C LEU A 140 4.78 10.68 -4.78
N ARG A 141 4.39 11.82 -4.20
CA ARG A 141 5.07 12.36 -3.01
C ARG A 141 5.00 11.44 -1.80
N HIS A 142 3.88 10.75 -1.61
CA HIS A 142 3.72 9.78 -0.53
C HIS A 142 4.62 8.55 -0.74
N ILE A 143 4.70 8.04 -1.97
CA ILE A 143 5.58 6.93 -2.34
C ILE A 143 7.05 7.32 -2.12
N GLU A 144 7.47 8.48 -2.61
CA GLU A 144 8.84 8.98 -2.48
C GLU A 144 9.25 9.13 -1.01
N LEU A 145 8.33 9.61 -0.16
CA LEU A 145 8.56 9.68 1.28
C LEU A 145 8.82 8.29 1.88
N ARG A 146 8.00 7.29 1.55
CA ARG A 146 8.18 5.92 2.05
C ARG A 146 9.41 5.24 1.52
N GLN A 147 9.83 5.56 0.29
CA GLN A 147 11.10 5.10 -0.27
C GLN A 147 12.28 5.55 0.61
N ARG A 148 12.31 6.83 1.02
CA ARG A 148 13.35 7.37 1.91
C ARG A 148 13.30 6.80 3.34
N GLU A 149 12.11 6.42 3.80
CA GLU A 149 11.88 5.87 5.14
C GLU A 149 12.03 4.34 5.23
N GLY A 150 12.38 3.68 4.12
CA GLY A 150 12.53 2.23 4.05
C GLY A 150 11.31 1.54 3.46
N LEU A 151 11.25 1.47 2.14
CA LEU A 151 10.24 0.72 1.38
C LEU A 151 10.75 -0.69 1.06
N ALA A 152 9.92 -1.70 1.30
CA ALA A 152 10.21 -3.11 1.04
C ALA A 152 9.28 -3.74 -0.02
N GLY A 153 8.17 -3.08 -0.33
CA GLY A 153 7.27 -3.46 -1.41
C GLY A 153 6.29 -2.33 -1.69
N LEU A 154 5.85 -2.22 -2.93
CA LEU A 154 4.93 -1.16 -3.36
C LEU A 154 3.76 -1.76 -4.14
N LEU A 155 2.55 -1.36 -3.80
CA LEU A 155 1.33 -1.74 -4.45
C LEU A 155 0.59 -0.45 -4.83
N VAL A 156 0.36 -0.21 -6.11
CA VAL A 156 -0.36 0.97 -6.60
C VAL A 156 -1.61 0.51 -7.31
N ALA A 157 -2.77 0.82 -6.73
CA ALA A 157 -4.05 0.66 -7.39
C ALA A 157 -4.36 1.92 -8.21
N SER A 158 -3.92 1.94 -9.47
CA SER A 158 -4.26 2.96 -10.48
C SER A 158 -4.05 2.39 -11.89
N ALA A 159 -4.94 2.76 -12.81
CA ALA A 159 -4.79 2.49 -14.23
C ALA A 159 -4.03 3.59 -14.98
N ASP A 160 -3.61 4.68 -14.32
CA ASP A 160 -2.90 5.78 -14.98
C ASP A 160 -1.42 5.48 -15.25
N GLY A 161 -1.14 4.96 -16.45
CA GLY A 161 0.23 4.70 -16.90
C GLY A 161 1.02 5.96 -17.25
N GLN A 162 0.38 7.11 -17.50
CA GLN A 162 1.12 8.35 -17.78
C GLN A 162 1.76 8.89 -16.50
N ALA A 163 1.02 8.88 -15.40
CA ALA A 163 1.51 9.32 -14.10
C ALA A 163 2.48 8.31 -13.48
N PHE A 164 2.14 7.02 -13.50
CA PHE A 164 2.80 6.04 -12.63
C PHE A 164 3.83 5.14 -13.30
N ARG A 165 3.74 4.84 -14.61
CA ARG A 165 4.58 3.78 -15.23
C ARG A 165 6.07 3.96 -14.95
N ARG A 166 6.64 5.08 -15.38
CA ARG A 166 8.07 5.32 -15.25
C ARG A 166 8.53 5.42 -13.78
N PRO A 167 7.86 6.18 -12.90
CA PRO A 167 8.21 6.20 -11.47
C PRO A 167 8.19 4.81 -10.81
N LEU A 168 7.23 3.95 -11.19
CA LEU A 168 7.14 2.60 -10.64
C LEU A 168 8.24 1.68 -11.17
N GLU A 169 8.55 1.75 -12.46
CA GLU A 169 9.67 1.01 -13.06
C GLU A 169 11.01 1.41 -12.42
N GLU A 170 11.23 2.71 -12.19
CA GLU A 170 12.44 3.21 -11.51
C GLU A 170 12.57 2.68 -10.07
N ILE A 171 11.45 2.45 -9.36
CA ILE A 171 11.46 1.81 -8.04
C ILE A 171 11.73 0.31 -8.17
N ALA A 172 11.10 -0.37 -9.13
CA ALA A 172 11.31 -1.79 -9.39
C ALA A 172 12.77 -2.11 -9.71
N ASP A 173 13.45 -1.25 -10.48
CA ASP A 173 14.87 -1.36 -10.82
C ASP A 173 15.80 -1.33 -9.60
N THR A 174 15.34 -0.82 -8.45
CA THR A 174 16.09 -0.89 -7.17
C THR A 174 16.00 -2.25 -6.47
N GLY A 175 15.25 -3.20 -7.04
CA GLY A 175 14.99 -4.52 -6.48
C GLY A 175 13.81 -4.57 -5.50
N ILE A 176 13.05 -3.47 -5.37
CA ILE A 176 11.81 -3.44 -4.58
C ILE A 176 10.68 -4.03 -5.45
N PRO A 177 9.95 -5.05 -5.00
CA PRO A 177 8.84 -5.59 -5.77
C PRO A 177 7.68 -4.58 -5.85
N VAL A 178 7.21 -4.33 -7.08
CA VAL A 178 6.16 -3.35 -7.38
C VAL A 178 4.97 -4.02 -8.06
N TYR A 179 3.78 -3.81 -7.49
CA TYR A 179 2.50 -4.33 -7.95
C TYR A 179 1.64 -3.21 -8.48
N VAL A 180 1.02 -3.42 -9.64
CA VAL A 180 -0.05 -2.57 -10.14
C VAL A 180 -1.37 -3.31 -10.00
N LEU A 181 -2.27 -2.74 -9.19
CA LEU A 181 -3.61 -3.27 -8.99
C LEU A 181 -4.59 -2.52 -9.88
N GLY A 182 -5.47 -3.25 -10.56
CA GLY A 182 -6.50 -2.60 -11.36
C GLY A 182 -7.38 -3.58 -12.08
N PHE A 183 -8.03 -3.10 -13.13
CA PHE A 183 -8.76 -3.92 -14.06
C PHE A 183 -7.92 -4.11 -15.31
N ARG A 184 -7.80 -5.36 -15.80
CA ARG A 184 -6.94 -5.70 -16.94
C ARG A 184 -7.25 -4.88 -18.19
N GLU A 185 -8.51 -4.49 -18.36
CA GLU A 185 -9.03 -3.69 -19.47
C GLU A 185 -8.44 -2.26 -19.50
N HIS A 186 -7.93 -1.79 -18.36
CA HIS A 186 -7.46 -0.42 -18.18
C HIS A 186 -5.96 -0.34 -17.88
N ALA A 187 -5.29 -1.46 -17.61
CA ALA A 187 -3.89 -1.50 -17.17
C ALA A 187 -2.95 -2.16 -18.20
N SER A 188 -3.19 -1.96 -19.50
CA SER A 188 -2.37 -2.54 -20.57
C SER A 188 -0.89 -2.18 -20.46
N TRP A 189 -0.57 -1.00 -19.94
CA TRP A 189 0.80 -0.55 -19.71
C TRP A 189 1.52 -1.36 -18.63
N ALA A 190 0.81 -1.79 -17.58
CA ALA A 190 1.37 -2.60 -16.51
C ALA A 190 1.54 -4.05 -16.96
N LEU A 191 0.55 -4.58 -17.69
CA LEU A 191 0.62 -5.91 -18.32
C LEU A 191 1.76 -6.04 -19.33
N ALA A 192 2.15 -4.94 -19.98
CA ALA A 192 3.23 -4.91 -20.96
C ALA A 192 4.60 -4.60 -20.34
N SER A 193 4.69 -4.38 -19.02
CA SER A 193 5.94 -4.08 -18.34
C SER A 193 6.65 -5.37 -17.93
N ASP A 194 7.96 -5.44 -18.13
CA ASP A 194 8.79 -6.59 -17.74
C ASP A 194 9.20 -6.54 -16.26
N THR A 195 9.04 -5.38 -15.60
CA THR A 195 9.51 -5.13 -14.22
C THR A 195 8.38 -4.99 -13.21
N LEU A 196 7.15 -4.73 -13.66
CA LEU A 196 5.98 -4.56 -12.80
C LEU A 196 5.11 -5.81 -12.77
N GLU A 197 4.57 -6.16 -11.61
CA GLU A 197 3.63 -7.26 -11.46
C GLU A 197 2.20 -6.74 -11.48
N PHE A 198 1.41 -7.14 -12.47
CA PHE A 198 -0.01 -6.76 -12.54
C PHE A 198 -0.89 -7.74 -11.74
N VAL A 199 -1.79 -7.20 -10.92
CA VAL A 199 -2.81 -7.97 -10.19
C VAL A 199 -4.19 -7.43 -10.55
N ASP A 200 -5.02 -8.28 -11.13
CA ASP A 200 -6.42 -7.94 -11.36
C ASP A 200 -7.15 -7.90 -10.03
N LEU A 201 -7.87 -6.82 -9.75
CA LEU A 201 -8.63 -6.67 -8.50
C LEU A 201 -9.70 -7.73 -8.32
N GLU A 202 -10.23 -8.28 -9.41
CA GLU A 202 -11.20 -9.38 -9.34
C GLU A 202 -10.57 -10.69 -8.88
N ASP A 203 -9.28 -10.89 -9.14
CA ASP A 203 -8.56 -12.10 -8.75
C ASP A 203 -8.21 -12.10 -7.24
N ILE A 204 -8.36 -10.96 -6.55
CA ILE A 204 -8.13 -10.86 -5.10
C ILE A 204 -9.34 -11.45 -4.34
N PRO A 205 -9.16 -12.53 -3.55
CA PRO A 205 -10.26 -13.23 -2.91
C PRO A 205 -11.14 -12.33 -2.03
N GLY A 206 -12.43 -12.26 -2.36
CA GLY A 206 -13.45 -11.57 -1.59
C GLY A 206 -13.46 -10.04 -1.74
N VAL A 207 -12.65 -9.47 -2.63
CA VAL A 207 -12.73 -8.03 -2.98
C VAL A 207 -14.06 -7.72 -3.63
N PHE A 208 -14.53 -8.54 -4.57
CA PHE A 208 -15.88 -8.45 -5.11
C PHE A 208 -16.76 -9.59 -4.57
N ARG A 209 -18.05 -9.29 -4.33
CA ARG A 209 -19.01 -10.28 -3.83
C ARG A 209 -19.51 -11.21 -4.94
N GLU A 210 -19.62 -10.66 -6.13
CA GLU A 210 -20.04 -11.33 -7.36
C GLU A 210 -19.00 -10.99 -8.43
N PRO A 211 -18.75 -11.91 -9.39
CA PRO A 211 -17.93 -11.58 -10.54
C PRO A 211 -18.46 -10.34 -11.26
N LEU A 212 -17.55 -9.49 -11.71
CA LEU A 212 -17.88 -8.37 -12.57
C LEU A 212 -18.46 -8.91 -13.89
N PRO A 213 -19.42 -8.20 -14.50
CA PRO A 213 -20.05 -8.61 -15.75
C PRO A 213 -19.10 -8.40 -16.94
N ARG A 214 -17.96 -9.09 -16.94
CA ARG A 214 -16.98 -9.06 -18.03
C ARG A 214 -17.58 -9.79 -19.21
N ILE A 215 -17.77 -9.07 -20.32
CA ILE A 215 -17.98 -9.70 -21.60
C ILE A 215 -16.82 -9.29 -22.51
N GLY A 216 -15.72 -10.03 -22.37
CA GLY A 216 -14.55 -9.89 -23.22
C GLY A 216 -14.76 -10.58 -24.57
N LEU A 217 -14.38 -9.93 -25.67
CA LEU A 217 -14.43 -10.52 -27.02
C LEU A 217 -13.51 -11.76 -27.14
N ASP A 218 -12.52 -11.85 -26.27
CA ASP A 218 -11.54 -12.92 -26.12
C ASP A 218 -12.10 -14.15 -25.36
N SER A 219 -13.24 -14.00 -24.67
CA SER A 219 -13.86 -15.06 -23.85
C SER A 219 -15.35 -15.24 -24.17
N LEU A 220 -15.71 -15.18 -25.45
CA LEU A 220 -17.08 -15.39 -25.89
C LEU A 220 -17.47 -16.89 -25.84
N PRO A 221 -18.70 -17.23 -25.41
CA PRO A 221 -19.20 -18.60 -25.49
C PRO A 221 -19.36 -19.02 -26.97
N GLU A 222 -19.36 -20.34 -27.23
CA GLU A 222 -19.49 -20.88 -28.59
C GLU A 222 -20.79 -20.45 -29.28
N GLU A 223 -21.87 -20.31 -28.51
CA GLU A 223 -23.17 -19.80 -28.96
C GLU A 223 -23.21 -18.28 -29.19
N GLY A 224 -22.12 -17.56 -28.86
CA GLY A 224 -22.03 -16.11 -28.90
C GLY A 224 -22.67 -15.41 -27.69
N ALA A 225 -22.25 -14.19 -27.40
CA ALA A 225 -22.81 -13.37 -26.31
C ALA A 225 -23.44 -12.08 -26.83
N TRP A 226 -24.55 -11.67 -26.22
CA TRP A 226 -25.13 -10.36 -26.42
C TRP A 226 -24.36 -9.32 -25.61
N LEU A 227 -23.59 -8.47 -26.28
CA LEU A 227 -22.95 -7.31 -25.68
C LEU A 227 -23.98 -6.20 -25.52
N GLN A 228 -24.46 -5.99 -24.30
CA GLN A 228 -25.40 -4.90 -24.03
C GLN A 228 -24.68 -3.54 -24.16
N PRO A 229 -25.33 -2.53 -24.76
CA PRO A 229 -24.74 -1.21 -24.85
C PRO A 229 -24.58 -0.62 -23.44
N PHE A 230 -23.37 -0.14 -23.12
CA PHE A 230 -23.09 0.50 -21.83
C PHE A 230 -23.92 1.76 -21.59
N ARG A 231 -24.40 2.44 -22.64
CA ARG A 231 -25.25 3.63 -22.55
C ARG A 231 -26.36 3.58 -23.59
N PRO A 232 -27.55 4.12 -23.30
CA PRO A 232 -28.60 4.24 -24.30
C PRO A 232 -28.19 5.22 -25.41
N LEU A 233 -28.63 4.99 -26.66
CA LEU A 233 -28.31 5.84 -27.81
C LEU A 233 -28.71 7.32 -27.60
N SER A 234 -29.71 7.58 -26.76
CA SER A 234 -30.16 8.91 -26.40
C SER A 234 -29.08 9.76 -25.72
N SER A 235 -28.05 9.17 -25.11
CA SER A 235 -26.95 9.89 -24.48
C SER A 235 -26.11 10.73 -25.47
N LEU A 236 -26.13 10.40 -26.76
CA LEU A 236 -25.45 11.18 -27.82
C LEU A 236 -26.07 12.57 -28.02
N LEU A 237 -27.34 12.75 -27.66
CA LEU A 237 -28.06 14.03 -27.83
C LEU A 237 -27.70 15.07 -26.76
N THR A 238 -26.99 14.65 -25.71
CA THR A 238 -26.60 15.50 -24.57
C THR A 238 -25.15 15.96 -24.60
N SER A 239 -24.33 15.49 -25.55
CA SER A 239 -23.00 16.04 -25.79
C SER A 239 -23.14 17.33 -26.61
N ARG A 240 -23.40 18.46 -25.94
CA ARG A 240 -23.33 19.78 -26.56
C ARG A 240 -21.87 20.19 -26.76
N VAL A 241 -21.64 20.75 -27.94
CA VAL A 241 -20.49 21.58 -28.39
C VAL A 241 -20.17 22.65 -27.35
#